data_AF-A0A9W8CMD2-F1
#
_entry.id   AF-A0A9W8CMD2-F1
#
_cell.length_a   1.000
_cell.length_b   1.000
_cell.length_c   1.000
_cell.angle_alpha   90.00
_cell.angle_beta   90.00
_cell.angle_gamma   90.00
#
_symmetry.space_group_name_H-M   'P 1'
#
loop_
_entity.id
_entity.type
_entity.pdbx_description
1 polymer ?
#
loop_
_entity_poly.entity_id
_entity_poly.type
_entity_poly.pdbx_seq_one_letter_code
_entity_poly.pdbx_strand_id
1 'polypeptide(L)'
;MDSSEFRTHGKVVVDAIANYYDLMGNARPLPTVEPGYLYKLMPLEAPEDPEPFEAIQSDIATKIMPGITHWQSGNFFAWYPSNSSFPSILGEMYTAMFSVVGFSWNASPAATELETVVMDWLGKLIGLDKRFRAIKEDGTEGNGGGVIQGTACEAHVVAMLAGKERTLARLMAEGASKDDCDQIQPKLVAYFSDQTHS
;
A
#
# COMPACT_ATOMS: atom_id res chain seq x y z
N MET A 1 0.75 21.24 18.75
CA MET A 1 -0.28 20.23 19.08
C MET A 1 0.25 19.32 20.18
N ASP A 2 -0.38 19.33 21.35
CA ASP A 2 -0.18 18.37 22.43
C ASP A 2 -1.22 17.22 22.42
N SER A 3 -1.16 16.33 23.41
CA SER A 3 -2.08 15.17 23.47
C SER A 3 -3.55 15.54 23.72
N SER A 4 -3.83 16.67 24.38
CA SER A 4 -5.20 17.15 24.65
C SER A 4 -5.81 17.73 23.39
N GLU A 5 -5.02 18.55 22.68
CA GLU A 5 -5.37 19.09 21.36
C GLU A 5 -5.58 17.93 20.36
N PHE A 6 -4.66 16.95 20.32
CA PHE A 6 -4.80 15.76 19.47
C PHE A 6 -6.10 15.00 19.73
N ARG A 7 -6.50 14.80 20.98
CA ARG A 7 -7.78 14.12 21.31
C ARG A 7 -8.99 14.94 20.86
N THR A 8 -8.92 16.26 20.98
CA THR A 8 -9.99 17.17 20.57
C THR A 8 -10.16 17.12 19.07
N HIS A 9 -9.07 17.36 18.31
CA HIS A 9 -9.09 17.38 16.86
C HIS A 9 -9.30 15.99 16.25
N GLY A 10 -8.70 14.95 16.83
CA GLY A 10 -8.81 13.57 16.35
C GLY A 10 -10.26 13.08 16.34
N LYS A 11 -11.06 13.43 17.34
CA LYS A 11 -12.50 13.12 17.36
C LYS A 11 -13.24 13.82 16.23
N VAL A 12 -12.96 15.10 16.00
CA VAL A 12 -13.53 15.87 14.89
C VAL A 12 -13.20 15.23 13.54
N VAL A 13 -11.96 14.76 13.36
CA VAL A 13 -11.54 14.07 12.13
C VAL A 13 -12.26 12.73 11.97
N VAL A 14 -12.42 11.95 13.05
CA VAL A 14 -13.19 10.69 13.02
C VAL A 14 -14.64 10.94 12.59
N ASP A 15 -15.30 11.96 13.16
CA ASP A 15 -16.66 12.33 12.77
C ASP A 15 -16.71 12.80 11.31
N ALA A 16 -15.72 13.58 10.85
CA ALA A 16 -15.64 14.03 9.47
C ALA A 16 -15.47 12.86 8.48
N ILE A 17 -14.69 11.83 8.84
CA ILE A 17 -14.56 10.61 8.04
C ILE A 17 -15.90 9.89 7.95
N ALA A 18 -16.59 9.65 9.07
CA ALA A 18 -17.89 8.98 9.07
C ALA A 18 -18.90 9.74 8.17
N ASN A 19 -19.03 11.05 8.38
CA ASN A 19 -19.90 11.92 7.61
C ASN A 19 -19.56 11.91 6.11
N TYR A 20 -18.26 11.86 5.75
CA TYR A 20 -17.85 11.76 4.35
C TYR A 20 -18.38 10.49 3.70
N TYR A 21 -18.19 9.32 4.32
CA TYR A 21 -18.63 8.03 3.76
C TYR A 21 -20.16 7.92 3.68
N ASP A 22 -20.90 8.48 4.64
CA ASP A 22 -22.37 8.51 4.63
C ASP A 22 -22.92 9.26 3.39
N LEU A 23 -22.17 10.22 2.86
CA LEU A 23 -22.54 11.03 1.71
C LEU A 23 -22.07 10.45 0.35
N MET A 24 -21.23 9.40 0.35
CA MET A 24 -20.60 8.91 -0.89
C MET A 24 -21.53 8.14 -1.82
N GLY A 25 -22.69 7.68 -1.36
CA GLY A 25 -23.60 6.85 -2.17
C GLY A 25 -23.97 7.46 -3.53
N ASN A 26 -24.26 8.77 -3.58
CA ASN A 26 -24.61 9.49 -4.81
C ASN A 26 -23.66 10.66 -5.12
N ALA A 27 -22.48 10.72 -4.51
CA ALA A 27 -21.55 11.81 -4.70
C ALA A 27 -21.10 11.90 -6.17
N ARG A 28 -20.93 13.13 -6.69
CA ARG A 28 -20.31 13.32 -8.00
C ARG A 28 -18.85 12.83 -7.93
N PRO A 29 -18.40 11.90 -8.79
CA PRO A 29 -17.07 11.30 -8.67
C PRO A 29 -15.93 12.26 -9.04
N LEU A 30 -16.11 13.06 -10.09
CA LEU A 30 -15.04 13.91 -10.65
C LEU A 30 -15.18 15.37 -10.22
N PRO A 31 -14.06 16.04 -9.89
CA PRO A 31 -14.05 17.45 -9.55
C PRO A 31 -14.33 18.34 -10.79
N THR A 32 -14.45 19.65 -10.55
CA THR A 32 -14.68 20.67 -11.61
C THR A 32 -13.54 21.67 -11.75
N VAL A 33 -12.34 21.25 -11.32
CA VAL A 33 -11.14 22.10 -11.30
C VAL A 33 -10.26 21.85 -12.52
N GLU A 34 -9.43 22.84 -12.84
CA GLU A 34 -8.42 22.76 -13.91
C GLU A 34 -7.03 22.42 -13.35
N PRO A 35 -6.12 21.83 -14.17
CA PRO A 35 -4.74 21.63 -13.77
C PRO A 35 -4.09 22.92 -13.25
N GLY A 36 -3.43 22.82 -12.09
CA GLY A 36 -2.82 23.96 -11.41
C GLY A 36 -3.76 24.81 -10.54
N TYR A 37 -5.02 24.43 -10.33
CA TYR A 37 -5.95 25.18 -9.46
C TYR A 37 -5.41 25.39 -8.04
N LEU A 38 -4.83 24.33 -7.43
CA LEU A 38 -4.45 24.36 -6.01
C LEU A 38 -3.29 25.33 -5.75
N TYR A 39 -2.33 25.42 -6.67
CA TYR A 39 -1.21 26.37 -6.55
C TYR A 39 -1.68 27.83 -6.41
N LYS A 40 -2.83 28.17 -7.00
CA LYS A 40 -3.42 29.52 -6.90
C LYS A 40 -4.08 29.80 -5.55
N LEU A 41 -4.32 28.77 -4.74
CA LEU A 41 -4.99 28.84 -3.43
C LEU A 41 -4.03 28.70 -2.25
N MET A 42 -2.80 28.26 -2.50
CA MET A 42 -1.79 27.98 -1.48
C MET A 42 -0.77 29.12 -1.39
N PRO A 43 -0.16 29.32 -0.22
CA PRO A 43 1.04 30.15 -0.10
C PRO A 43 2.16 29.65 -1.01
N LEU A 44 3.03 30.56 -1.46
CA LEU A 44 4.18 30.22 -2.32
C LEU A 44 5.30 29.50 -1.54
N GLU A 45 5.34 29.72 -0.24
CA GLU A 45 6.36 29.17 0.67
C GLU A 45 5.68 28.55 1.89
N ALA A 46 6.35 27.57 2.51
CA ALA A 46 5.84 26.95 3.73
C ALA A 46 5.85 27.97 4.89
N PRO A 47 4.89 27.91 5.82
CA PRO A 47 4.88 28.79 6.98
C PRO A 47 6.09 28.51 7.89
N GLU A 48 6.75 29.57 8.37
CA GLU A 48 7.87 29.44 9.33
C GLU A 48 7.36 29.11 10.74
N ASP A 49 6.17 29.58 11.06
CA ASP A 49 5.51 29.37 12.35
C ASP A 49 4.35 28.37 12.25
N PRO A 50 4.04 27.62 13.33
CA PRO A 50 2.89 26.72 13.34
C PRO A 50 1.56 27.44 13.13
N GLU A 51 0.70 26.86 12.29
CA GLU A 51 -0.68 27.33 12.11
C GLU A 51 -1.65 26.60 13.04
N PRO A 52 -2.78 27.23 13.42
CA PRO A 52 -3.86 26.55 14.14
C PRO A 52 -4.44 25.39 13.32
N PHE A 53 -4.77 24.27 13.97
CA PHE A 53 -5.28 23.09 13.26
C PHE A 53 -6.63 23.37 12.58
N GLU A 54 -7.43 24.27 13.12
CA GLU A 54 -8.69 24.72 12.54
C GLU A 54 -8.50 25.40 11.18
N ALA A 55 -7.39 26.12 10.98
CA ALA A 55 -7.04 26.69 9.69
C ALA A 55 -6.75 25.58 8.66
N ILE A 56 -6.00 24.55 9.07
CA ILE A 56 -5.72 23.38 8.24
C ILE A 56 -7.02 22.62 7.91
N GLN A 57 -7.92 22.43 8.87
CA GLN A 57 -9.23 21.79 8.63
C GLN A 57 -10.10 22.60 7.66
N SER A 58 -10.12 23.92 7.80
CA SER A 58 -10.80 24.83 6.87
C SER A 58 -10.23 24.69 5.45
N ASP A 59 -8.92 24.59 5.32
CA ASP A 59 -8.24 24.41 4.03
C ASP A 59 -8.55 23.05 3.39
N ILE A 60 -8.68 21.98 4.18
CA ILE A 60 -9.15 20.68 3.66
C ILE A 60 -10.53 20.85 3.02
N ALA A 61 -11.48 21.49 3.71
CA ALA A 61 -12.84 21.68 3.21
C ALA A 61 -12.92 22.62 1.99
N THR A 62 -12.14 23.70 1.98
CA THR A 62 -12.28 24.80 1.01
C THR A 62 -11.31 24.73 -0.16
N LYS A 63 -10.12 24.14 0.02
CA LYS A 63 -9.06 24.08 -1.00
C LYS A 63 -8.83 22.67 -1.52
N ILE A 64 -8.92 21.64 -0.67
CA ILE A 64 -8.62 20.25 -1.06
C ILE A 64 -9.86 19.54 -1.60
N MET A 65 -10.95 19.49 -0.82
CA MET A 65 -12.18 18.77 -1.17
C MET A 65 -12.74 19.11 -2.57
N PRO A 66 -12.74 20.37 -3.06
CA PRO A 66 -13.23 20.68 -4.40
C PRO A 66 -12.47 20.01 -5.56
N GLY A 67 -11.22 19.60 -5.32
CA GLY A 67 -10.38 18.91 -6.31
C GLY A 67 -10.20 17.42 -6.05
N ILE A 68 -10.83 16.85 -5.02
CA ILE A 68 -10.79 15.41 -4.77
C ILE A 68 -11.62 14.67 -5.82
N THR A 69 -11.03 13.63 -6.39
CA THR A 69 -11.79 12.59 -7.08
C THR A 69 -12.33 11.62 -6.04
N HIS A 70 -13.66 11.49 -5.95
CA HIS A 70 -14.31 10.67 -4.94
C HIS A 70 -14.32 9.19 -5.34
N TRP A 71 -13.20 8.51 -5.13
CA TRP A 71 -13.03 7.08 -5.42
C TRP A 71 -14.02 6.15 -4.71
N GLN A 72 -14.54 6.59 -3.55
CA GLN A 72 -15.54 5.83 -2.78
C GLN A 72 -16.98 6.13 -3.23
N SER A 73 -17.19 6.98 -4.25
CA SER A 73 -18.52 7.28 -4.75
C SER A 73 -19.17 6.06 -5.38
N GLY A 74 -20.46 5.84 -5.10
CA GLY A 74 -21.27 4.83 -5.79
C GLY A 74 -21.40 5.05 -7.30
N ASN A 75 -21.01 6.23 -7.80
CA ASN A 75 -21.01 6.60 -9.21
C ASN A 75 -19.61 6.58 -9.86
N PHE A 76 -18.58 6.05 -9.17
CA PHE A 76 -17.22 5.96 -9.71
C PHE A 76 -16.98 4.62 -10.41
N PHE A 77 -16.83 4.63 -11.74
CA PHE A 77 -16.69 3.42 -12.57
C PHE A 77 -15.42 3.37 -13.42
N ALA A 78 -14.41 4.17 -13.09
CA ALA A 78 -13.12 4.19 -13.79
C ALA A 78 -12.12 3.24 -13.14
N TRP A 79 -11.18 2.69 -13.93
CA TRP A 79 -10.12 1.78 -13.50
C TRP A 79 -10.65 0.55 -12.72
N TYR A 80 -9.91 0.13 -11.69
CA TYR A 80 -10.33 -0.84 -10.69
C TYR A 80 -10.57 -0.14 -9.34
N PRO A 81 -11.46 -0.66 -8.49
CA PRO A 81 -11.81 -0.02 -7.23
C PRO A 81 -10.62 0.01 -6.25
N SER A 82 -10.43 1.14 -5.60
CA SER A 82 -9.53 1.30 -4.46
C SER A 82 -10.36 1.46 -3.19
N ASN A 83 -10.97 0.35 -2.74
CA ASN A 83 -11.93 0.39 -1.65
C ASN A 83 -11.25 0.68 -0.30
N SER A 84 -11.94 1.45 0.53
CA SER A 84 -11.58 1.68 1.93
C SER A 84 -12.74 1.30 2.84
N SER A 85 -12.44 1.00 4.10
CA SER A 85 -13.43 0.58 5.10
C SER A 85 -13.08 1.12 6.48
N PHE A 86 -14.09 1.30 7.34
CA PHE A 86 -13.85 1.78 8.70
C PHE A 86 -12.86 0.92 9.50
N PRO A 87 -12.89 -0.44 9.44
CA PRO A 87 -11.86 -1.26 10.07
C PRO A 87 -10.44 -0.99 9.55
N SER A 88 -10.28 -0.76 8.24
CA SER A 88 -8.97 -0.42 7.65
C SER A 88 -8.47 0.92 8.14
N ILE A 89 -9.35 1.93 8.24
CA ILE A 89 -9.00 3.27 8.73
C ILE A 89 -8.56 3.20 10.20
N LEU A 90 -9.27 2.44 11.04
CA LEU A 90 -8.89 2.24 12.44
C LEU A 90 -7.56 1.47 12.56
N GLY A 91 -7.32 0.49 11.69
CA GLY A 91 -6.04 -0.20 11.59
C GLY A 91 -4.90 0.77 11.29
N GLU A 92 -5.08 1.65 10.32
CA GLU A 92 -4.10 2.67 9.96
C GLU A 92 -3.79 3.65 11.11
N MET A 93 -4.79 3.98 11.94
CA MET A 93 -4.56 4.79 13.15
C MET A 93 -3.61 4.09 14.14
N TYR A 94 -3.70 2.77 14.29
CA TYR A 94 -2.74 2.00 15.09
C TYR A 94 -1.37 1.92 14.42
N THR A 95 -1.31 1.75 13.10
CA THR A 95 -0.05 1.80 12.34
C THR A 95 0.67 3.13 12.57
N ALA A 96 -0.04 4.25 12.47
CA ALA A 96 0.50 5.58 12.76
C ALA A 96 0.98 5.73 14.21
N MET A 97 0.23 5.20 15.18
CA MET A 97 0.62 5.22 16.60
C MET A 97 1.94 4.49 16.86
N PHE A 98 2.14 3.33 16.24
CA PHE A 98 3.35 2.54 16.44
C PHE A 98 4.53 3.03 15.59
N SER A 99 4.27 3.58 14.39
CA SER A 99 5.29 4.07 13.44
C SER A 99 6.46 3.07 13.26
N VAL A 100 6.13 1.78 13.18
CA VAL A 100 7.10 0.69 13.16
C VAL A 100 7.84 0.62 11.83
N VAL A 101 9.15 0.35 11.89
CA VAL A 101 9.96 -0.02 10.73
C VAL A 101 10.38 -1.49 10.85
N GLY A 102 9.72 -2.35 10.08
CA GLY A 102 9.84 -3.82 10.17
C GLY A 102 10.89 -4.46 9.25
N PHE A 103 12.08 -3.86 9.08
CA PHE A 103 13.10 -4.39 8.15
C PHE A 103 13.76 -5.71 8.60
N SER A 104 13.59 -6.09 9.87
CA SER A 104 14.02 -7.37 10.40
C SER A 104 13.11 -7.77 11.56
N TRP A 105 13.06 -9.07 11.86
CA TRP A 105 12.29 -9.58 12.99
C TRP A 105 12.67 -8.89 14.30
N ASN A 106 13.95 -8.66 14.55
CA ASN A 106 14.41 -8.01 15.79
C ASN A 106 14.06 -6.51 15.86
N ALA A 107 13.79 -5.86 14.73
CA ALA A 107 13.34 -4.46 14.71
C ALA A 107 11.88 -4.33 15.15
N SER A 108 11.03 -5.31 14.81
CA SER A 108 9.67 -5.42 15.34
C SER A 108 9.12 -6.84 15.16
N PRO A 109 9.19 -7.69 16.21
CA PRO A 109 8.71 -9.06 16.13
C PRO A 109 7.22 -9.11 15.80
N ALA A 110 6.41 -8.31 16.50
CA ALA A 110 4.96 -8.31 16.32
C ALA A 110 4.54 -7.93 14.90
N ALA A 111 5.22 -6.99 14.25
CA ALA A 111 4.91 -6.64 12.86
C ALA A 111 5.20 -7.80 11.90
N THR A 112 6.36 -8.44 12.05
CA THR A 112 6.77 -9.58 11.19
C THR A 112 5.87 -10.80 11.39
N GLU A 113 5.59 -11.14 12.64
CA GLU A 113 4.78 -12.30 13.03
C GLU A 113 3.31 -12.11 12.60
N LEU A 114 2.74 -10.93 12.84
CA LEU A 114 1.35 -10.65 12.48
C LEU A 114 1.15 -10.68 10.96
N GLU A 115 2.08 -10.09 10.20
CA GLU A 115 2.04 -10.16 8.74
C GLU A 115 2.06 -11.62 8.25
N THR A 116 2.98 -12.42 8.79
CA THR A 116 3.09 -13.86 8.45
C THR A 116 1.78 -14.60 8.70
N VAL A 117 1.17 -14.40 9.87
CA VAL A 117 -0.11 -15.04 10.25
C VAL A 117 -1.25 -14.62 9.34
N VAL A 118 -1.40 -13.31 9.09
CA VAL A 118 -2.49 -12.76 8.27
C VAL A 118 -2.34 -13.17 6.81
N MET A 119 -1.11 -13.21 6.29
CA MET A 119 -0.86 -13.69 4.92
C MET A 119 -1.15 -15.18 4.76
N ASP A 120 -0.87 -16.01 5.76
CA ASP A 120 -1.28 -17.41 5.77
C ASP A 120 -2.81 -17.57 5.82
N TRP A 121 -3.52 -16.70 6.57
CA TRP A 121 -4.98 -16.67 6.57
C TRP A 121 -5.53 -16.29 5.20
N LEU A 122 -4.97 -15.26 4.57
CA LEU A 122 -5.37 -14.82 3.23
C LEU A 122 -5.15 -15.93 2.19
N GLY A 123 -3.99 -16.58 2.22
CA GLY A 123 -3.69 -17.71 1.34
C GLY A 123 -4.70 -18.85 1.49
N LYS A 124 -5.14 -19.15 2.71
CA LYS A 124 -6.21 -20.13 2.96
C LYS A 124 -7.55 -19.65 2.42
N LEU A 125 -7.91 -18.38 2.66
CA LEU A 125 -9.19 -17.79 2.25
C LEU A 125 -9.41 -17.85 0.73
N ILE A 126 -8.35 -17.61 -0.05
CA ILE A 126 -8.41 -17.64 -1.52
C ILE A 126 -8.06 -19.02 -2.12
N GLY A 127 -7.86 -20.04 -1.28
CA GLY A 127 -7.63 -21.42 -1.72
C GLY A 127 -6.25 -21.69 -2.33
N LEU A 128 -5.20 -20.94 -1.95
CA LEU A 128 -3.84 -21.23 -2.39
C LEU A 128 -3.35 -22.59 -1.89
N ASP A 129 -2.53 -23.23 -2.72
CA ASP A 129 -1.82 -24.46 -2.38
C ASP A 129 -0.99 -24.28 -1.10
N LYS A 130 -0.92 -25.32 -0.27
CA LYS A 130 -0.18 -25.29 0.99
C LYS A 130 1.31 -24.96 0.85
N ARG A 131 1.90 -25.10 -0.34
CA ARG A 131 3.28 -24.67 -0.64
C ARG A 131 3.52 -23.17 -0.50
N PHE A 132 2.47 -22.35 -0.54
CA PHE A 132 2.57 -20.89 -0.32
C PHE A 132 2.48 -20.48 1.15
N ARG A 133 2.29 -21.43 2.08
CA ARG A 133 2.13 -21.14 3.50
C ARG A 133 3.49 -21.04 4.20
N ALA A 134 3.62 -20.07 5.08
CA ALA A 134 4.76 -19.90 5.98
C ALA A 134 4.73 -20.95 7.10
N ILE A 135 3.55 -21.32 7.61
CA ILE A 135 3.38 -22.31 8.67
C ILE A 135 2.59 -23.52 8.15
N LYS A 136 3.14 -24.72 8.38
CA LYS A 136 2.49 -26.00 8.05
C LYS A 136 1.39 -26.34 9.05
N GLU A 137 0.56 -27.33 8.71
CA GLU A 137 -0.56 -27.78 9.56
C GLU A 137 -0.12 -28.37 10.91
N ASP A 138 1.11 -28.89 10.98
CA ASP A 138 1.74 -29.39 12.21
C ASP A 138 2.45 -28.30 13.04
N GLY A 139 2.35 -27.03 12.62
CA GLY A 139 2.98 -25.89 13.29
C GLY A 139 4.45 -25.69 12.96
N THR A 140 5.04 -26.48 12.06
CA THR A 140 6.43 -26.30 11.61
C THR A 140 6.54 -25.29 10.48
N GLU A 141 7.73 -24.73 10.28
CA GLU A 141 8.01 -23.80 9.18
C GLU A 141 7.84 -24.46 7.81
N GLY A 142 7.20 -23.74 6.90
CA GLY A 142 7.07 -24.04 5.49
C GLY A 142 8.26 -23.57 4.66
N ASN A 143 8.24 -23.88 3.36
CA ASN A 143 9.25 -23.40 2.40
C ASN A 143 8.73 -22.21 1.55
N GLY A 144 7.52 -21.73 1.86
CA GLY A 144 6.89 -20.59 1.21
C GLY A 144 6.49 -19.53 2.24
N GLY A 145 5.65 -18.60 1.82
CA GLY A 145 5.13 -17.54 2.68
C GLY A 145 4.50 -16.43 1.84
N GLY A 146 3.80 -15.52 2.50
CA GLY A 146 3.29 -14.29 1.90
C GLY A 146 3.92 -13.07 2.55
N VAL A 147 4.01 -11.99 1.78
CA VAL A 147 4.53 -10.68 2.20
C VAL A 147 3.63 -9.59 1.62
N ILE A 148 3.41 -8.52 2.37
CA ILE A 148 2.66 -7.34 1.94
C ILE A 148 3.64 -6.43 1.19
N GLN A 149 3.30 -6.11 -0.06
CA GLN A 149 4.09 -5.24 -0.94
C GLN A 149 3.35 -3.93 -1.18
N GLY A 150 4.05 -2.88 -1.62
CA GLY A 150 3.43 -1.59 -1.90
C GLY A 150 2.51 -1.64 -3.13
N THR A 151 2.89 -2.41 -4.16
CA THR A 151 2.10 -2.57 -5.37
C THR A 151 2.24 -3.96 -6.00
N ALA A 152 1.29 -4.33 -6.85
CA ALA A 152 1.42 -5.53 -7.69
C ALA A 152 2.59 -5.44 -8.67
N CYS A 153 2.97 -4.24 -9.12
CA CYS A 153 4.11 -4.03 -10.03
C CYS A 153 5.44 -4.34 -9.35
N GLU A 154 5.62 -3.86 -8.11
CA GLU A 154 6.77 -4.19 -7.27
C GLU A 154 6.89 -5.70 -7.05
N ALA A 155 5.78 -6.36 -6.67
CA ALA A 155 5.75 -7.82 -6.51
C ALA A 155 6.15 -8.57 -7.79
N HIS A 156 5.72 -8.09 -8.97
CA HIS A 156 6.14 -8.67 -10.26
C HIS A 156 7.64 -8.48 -10.50
N VAL A 157 8.19 -7.30 -10.24
CA VAL A 157 9.64 -7.04 -10.38
C VAL A 157 10.44 -7.96 -9.45
N VAL A 158 10.03 -8.11 -8.19
CA VAL A 158 10.67 -9.02 -7.23
C VAL A 158 10.62 -10.47 -7.72
N ALA A 159 9.47 -10.93 -8.22
CA ALA A 159 9.32 -12.27 -8.77
C ALA A 159 10.23 -12.51 -10.00
N MET A 160 10.31 -11.53 -10.91
CA MET A 160 11.15 -11.59 -12.10
C MET A 160 12.65 -11.62 -11.75
N LEU A 161 13.08 -10.79 -10.80
CA LEU A 161 14.44 -10.79 -10.29
C LEU A 161 14.78 -12.14 -9.63
N ALA A 162 13.90 -12.66 -8.76
CA ALA A 162 14.10 -13.95 -8.13
C ALA A 162 14.19 -15.10 -9.16
N GLY A 163 13.36 -15.08 -10.20
CA GLY A 163 13.39 -16.07 -11.29
C GLY A 163 14.69 -16.00 -12.10
N LYS A 164 15.15 -14.79 -12.42
CA LYS A 164 16.45 -14.54 -13.07
C LYS A 164 17.60 -15.07 -12.21
N GLU A 165 17.68 -14.67 -10.95
CA GLU A 165 18.78 -15.08 -10.05
C GLU A 165 18.78 -16.60 -9.80
N ARG A 166 17.60 -17.21 -9.66
CA ARG A 166 17.48 -18.67 -9.54
C ARG A 166 17.99 -19.40 -10.79
N THR A 167 17.75 -18.84 -11.97
CA THR A 167 18.24 -19.40 -13.24
C THR A 167 19.76 -19.33 -13.33
N LEU A 168 20.35 -18.17 -12.98
CA LEU A 168 21.80 -18.00 -12.97
C LEU A 168 22.48 -18.90 -11.93
N ALA A 169 21.92 -19.00 -10.72
CA ALA A 169 22.42 -19.90 -9.69
C ALA A 169 22.40 -21.37 -10.12
N ARG A 170 21.35 -21.80 -10.85
CA ARG A 170 21.29 -23.15 -11.42
C ARG A 170 22.40 -23.38 -12.45
N LEU A 171 22.62 -22.43 -13.36
CA LEU A 171 23.67 -22.56 -14.38
C LEU A 171 25.07 -22.64 -13.76
N MET A 172 25.34 -21.85 -12.72
CA MET A 172 26.60 -21.95 -11.96
C MET A 172 26.76 -23.33 -11.30
N ALA A 173 25.68 -23.87 -10.72
CA ALA A 173 25.69 -25.22 -10.16
C ALA A 173 25.91 -26.32 -11.21
N GLU A 174 25.53 -26.06 -12.47
CA GLU A 174 25.76 -26.93 -13.63
C GLU A 174 27.16 -26.72 -14.27
N GLY A 175 27.98 -25.80 -13.74
CA GLY A 175 29.38 -25.58 -14.14
C GLY A 175 29.64 -24.32 -14.96
N ALA A 176 28.64 -23.45 -15.16
CA ALA A 176 28.86 -22.16 -15.81
C ALA A 176 29.74 -21.24 -14.94
N SER A 177 30.68 -20.55 -15.58
CA SER A 177 31.47 -19.51 -14.91
C SER A 177 30.65 -18.21 -14.73
N LYS A 178 31.19 -17.28 -13.93
CA LYS A 178 30.59 -15.95 -13.80
C LYS A 178 30.53 -15.21 -15.15
N ASP A 179 31.58 -15.32 -15.96
CA ASP A 179 31.64 -14.70 -17.28
C ASP A 179 30.57 -15.28 -18.22
N ASP A 180 30.31 -16.59 -18.14
CA ASP A 180 29.21 -17.22 -18.88
C ASP A 180 27.86 -16.65 -18.44
N CYS A 181 27.62 -16.53 -17.12
CA CYS A 181 26.40 -15.95 -16.58
C CYS A 181 26.21 -14.49 -17.02
N ASP A 182 27.27 -13.67 -17.01
CA ASP A 182 27.21 -12.28 -17.45
C ASP A 182 26.86 -12.17 -18.96
N GLN A 183 27.32 -13.12 -19.77
CA GLN A 183 26.95 -13.20 -21.19
C GLN A 183 25.55 -13.78 -21.45
N ILE A 184 25.02 -14.61 -20.55
CA ILE A 184 23.70 -15.24 -20.65
C ILE A 184 22.60 -14.31 -20.12
N GLN A 185 22.87 -13.56 -19.05
CA GLN A 185 21.91 -12.69 -18.40
C GLN A 185 21.13 -11.77 -19.37
N PRO A 186 21.75 -11.05 -20.33
CA PRO A 186 21.02 -10.22 -21.29
C PRO A 186 20.23 -11.01 -22.34
N LYS A 187 20.44 -12.33 -22.43
CA LYS A 187 19.74 -13.24 -23.35
C LYS A 187 18.54 -13.95 -22.70
N LEU A 188 18.29 -13.72 -21.42
CA LEU A 188 17.12 -14.27 -20.73
C LEU A 188 15.85 -13.65 -21.32
N VAL A 189 14.82 -14.47 -21.51
CA VAL A 189 13.54 -14.07 -22.08
C VAL A 189 12.43 -14.40 -21.08
N ALA A 190 11.54 -13.43 -20.87
CA ALA A 190 10.31 -13.59 -20.11
C ALA A 190 9.11 -13.50 -21.06
N TYR A 191 8.03 -14.20 -20.72
CA TYR A 191 6.82 -14.26 -21.54
C TYR A 191 5.63 -13.78 -20.73
N PHE A 192 4.77 -13.00 -21.36
CA PHE A 192 3.54 -12.47 -20.79
C PHE A 192 2.44 -12.47 -21.86
N SER A 193 1.20 -12.29 -21.44
CA SER A 193 0.10 -12.07 -22.38
C SER A 193 0.23 -10.71 -23.05
N ASP A 194 -0.31 -10.54 -24.25
CA ASP A 194 -0.43 -9.22 -24.88
C ASP A 194 -1.44 -8.30 -24.16
N GLN A 195 -2.23 -8.85 -23.22
CA GLN A 195 -3.13 -8.13 -22.31
C GLN A 195 -2.53 -7.88 -20.92
N THR A 196 -1.27 -8.27 -20.67
CA THR A 196 -0.63 -8.02 -19.37
C THR A 196 -0.49 -6.52 -19.12
N HIS A 197 -0.72 -6.09 -17.87
CA HIS A 197 -0.56 -4.70 -17.45
C HIS A 197 0.84 -4.16 -17.80
N SER A 198 0.90 -2.90 -18.22
CA SER A 198 2.14 -2.19 -18.60
C SER A 198 3.15 -2.06 -17.47
#